data_AF-A0A8X6V5F7-F1
#
_entry.id   AF-A0A8X6V5F7-F1
#
_cell.length_a   1.000
_cell.length_b   1.000
_cell.length_c   1.000
_cell.angle_alpha   90.00
_cell.angle_beta   90.00
_cell.angle_gamma   90.00
#
_symmetry.space_group_name_H-M   'P 1'
#
loop_
_entity.id
_entity.type
_entity.pdbx_description
1 polymer ?
#
loop_
_entity_poly.entity_id
_entity_poly.type
_entity_poly.pdbx_seq_one_letter_code
_entity_poly.pdbx_strand_id
1 'polypeptide(L)'
;MQYQCILGIDFMKESKLTSDFDQKSLIIPDTQIKQLPRGEKPVEIDLSDTKLGERQKQKLRNLFNGFKGLFSDQPGLTHVLYHEIETGDKEPVVSRPYRYDRVKQGIIDYLIEKMLRDGRIRPIQSPYA
;
A
#
# COMPACT_ATOMS: atom_id res chain seq x y z
N MET A 1 -16.34 11.25 20.54
CA MET A 1 -16.37 9.82 20.19
C MET A 1 -15.01 9.24 20.52
N GLN A 2 -14.96 8.15 21.27
CA GLN A 2 -13.71 7.58 21.80
C GLN A 2 -13.35 6.36 20.95
N TYR A 3 -12.24 6.42 20.22
CA TYR A 3 -11.73 5.30 19.43
C TYR A 3 -10.57 4.68 20.19
N GLN A 4 -10.61 3.37 20.40
CA GLN A 4 -9.47 2.60 20.88
C GLN A 4 -8.75 2.03 19.66
N CYS A 5 -7.53 2.50 19.41
CA CYS A 5 -6.66 1.94 18.39
C CYS A 5 -5.36 1.46 19.05
N ILE A 6 -4.76 0.44 18.45
CA ILE A 6 -3.41 -0.01 18.82
C ILE A 6 -2.45 0.69 17.87
N LEU A 7 -1.53 1.47 18.44
CA LEU A 7 -0.49 2.19 17.70
C LEU A 7 0.83 1.41 17.82
N GLY A 8 1.43 1.10 16.68
CA GLY A 8 2.73 0.46 16.63
C GLY A 8 3.84 1.39 17.13
N ILE A 9 4.91 0.80 17.67
CA ILE A 9 6.08 1.55 18.18
C ILE A 9 6.77 2.38 17.09
N ASP A 10 6.72 1.92 15.84
CA ASP A 10 7.34 2.61 14.71
C ASP A 10 6.57 3.90 14.36
N PHE A 11 5.23 3.84 14.43
CA PHE A 11 4.39 5.03 14.25
C PHE A 11 4.70 6.11 15.29
N MET A 12 4.95 5.71 16.54
CA MET A 12 5.27 6.67 17.62
C MET A 12 6.60 7.39 17.36
N LYS A 13 7.60 6.67 16.80
CA LYS A 13 8.91 7.24 16.45
C LYS A 13 8.81 8.21 15.27
N GLU A 14 8.10 7.82 14.22
CA GLU A 14 7.96 8.63 12.99
C GLU A 14 7.11 9.89 13.22
N SER A 15 6.04 9.80 14.01
CA SER A 15 5.13 10.92 14.28
C SER A 15 5.63 11.89 15.37
N LYS A 16 6.84 11.68 15.91
CA LYS A 16 7.41 12.45 17.02
C LYS A 16 6.42 12.65 18.18
N LEU A 17 5.71 11.57 18.49
CA LEU A 17 4.66 11.57 19.50
C LEU A 17 5.25 11.93 20.87
N THR A 18 4.67 12.92 21.54
CA THR A 18 5.07 13.26 22.91
C THR A 18 3.99 12.79 23.88
N SER A 19 4.39 11.98 24.87
CA SER A 19 3.51 11.52 25.94
C SER A 19 3.44 12.57 27.04
N ASP A 20 2.24 13.08 27.31
CA ASP A 20 1.95 13.87 28.50
C ASP A 20 1.44 12.91 29.60
N PHE A 21 2.29 12.66 30.58
CA PHE A 21 2.02 11.72 31.67
C PHE A 21 1.08 12.31 32.74
N ASP A 22 1.00 13.63 32.87
CA ASP A 22 0.13 14.29 33.84
C ASP A 22 -1.33 14.25 33.34
N GLN A 23 -1.53 14.45 32.04
CA GLN A 23 -2.85 14.44 31.42
C GLN A 23 -3.26 13.08 30.84
N LYS A 24 -2.38 12.08 30.90
CA LYS A 24 -2.56 10.76 30.25
C LYS A 24 -2.98 10.88 28.79
N SER A 25 -2.39 11.86 28.09
CA SER A 25 -2.72 12.19 26.71
C SER A 25 -1.49 12.04 25.83
N LEU A 26 -1.72 11.73 24.56
CA LEU A 26 -0.66 11.61 23.55
C LEU A 26 -0.83 12.81 22.59
N ILE A 27 0.19 13.66 22.52
CA ILE A 27 0.18 14.87 21.69
C ILE A 27 0.95 14.57 20.41
N ILE A 28 0.29 14.72 19.26
CA ILE A 28 0.90 14.62 17.94
C ILE A 28 1.23 16.05 17.49
N PRO A 29 2.50 16.48 17.50
CA PRO A 29 2.85 17.82 17.04
C PRO A 29 2.67 17.92 15.52
N ASP A 30 1.62 18.64 15.11
CA ASP A 30 1.33 19.19 13.77
C ASP A 30 1.80 18.40 12.54
N THR A 31 1.77 17.07 12.62
CA THR A 31 2.01 16.24 11.46
C THR A 31 0.67 16.11 10.75
N GLN A 32 0.48 16.90 9.70
CA GLN A 32 -0.59 16.64 8.74
C GLN A 32 -0.37 15.22 8.21
N ILE A 33 -1.16 14.27 8.71
CA ILE A 33 -1.22 12.94 8.12
C ILE A 33 -1.80 13.15 6.73
N LYS A 34 -0.94 13.26 5.71
CA LYS A 34 -1.35 13.26 4.32
C LYS A 34 -2.04 11.93 4.08
N GLN A 35 -3.36 11.93 4.08
CA GLN A 35 -4.12 10.79 3.61
C GLN A 35 -3.69 10.58 2.15
N LEU A 36 -3.00 9.46 1.90
CA LEU A 36 -2.73 9.05 0.52
C LEU A 36 -4.08 8.91 -0.21
N PRO A 37 -4.15 9.25 -1.50
CA PRO A 37 -5.38 9.14 -2.27
C PRO A 37 -5.91 7.71 -2.14
N ARG A 38 -7.00 7.56 -1.38
CA ARG A 38 -7.64 6.27 -1.12
C ARG A 38 -8.26 5.81 -2.42
N GLY A 39 -7.92 4.60 -2.85
CA GLY A 39 -8.56 3.96 -4.00
C GLY A 39 -10.08 4.10 -3.91
N GLU A 40 -10.67 4.70 -4.94
CA GLU A 40 -12.07 5.17 -4.93
C GLU A 40 -13.09 4.06 -5.22
N LYS A 41 -12.63 2.87 -5.62
CA LYS A 41 -13.54 1.80 -6.04
C LYS A 41 -14.32 1.26 -4.84
N PRO A 42 -15.67 1.29 -4.86
CA PRO A 42 -16.48 0.64 -3.86
C PRO A 42 -16.22 -0.86 -3.89
N VAL A 43 -15.85 -1.44 -2.75
CA VAL A 43 -15.79 -2.90 -2.61
C VAL A 43 -17.21 -3.42 -2.49
N GLU A 44 -17.64 -4.19 -3.47
CA GLU A 44 -18.93 -4.87 -3.46
C GLU A 44 -18.79 -6.14 -2.60
N ILE A 45 -19.24 -6.07 -1.35
CA ILE A 45 -19.14 -7.21 -0.42
C ILE A 45 -20.38 -8.08 -0.58
N ASP A 46 -20.17 -9.28 -1.09
CA ASP A 46 -21.17 -10.34 -1.02
C ASP A 46 -21.17 -10.95 0.39
N LEU A 47 -22.34 -10.95 1.02
CA LEU A 47 -22.59 -11.50 2.35
C LEU A 47 -23.67 -12.60 2.31
N SER A 48 -24.03 -13.08 1.11
CA SER A 48 -25.07 -14.07 0.86
C SER A 48 -24.81 -15.40 1.60
N ASP A 49 -23.57 -15.87 1.59
CA ASP A 49 -23.15 -17.14 2.21
C ASP A 49 -22.95 -17.08 3.74
N THR A 50 -23.20 -15.92 4.37
CA THR A 50 -22.95 -15.75 5.81
C THR A 50 -24.19 -16.02 6.66
N LYS A 51 -24.01 -16.77 7.77
CA LYS A 51 -25.04 -16.98 8.82
C LYS A 51 -25.26 -15.75 9.72
N LEU A 52 -25.13 -14.55 9.16
CA LEU A 52 -25.25 -13.29 9.89
C LEU A 52 -26.68 -12.77 9.83
N GLY A 53 -27.16 -12.21 10.94
CA GLY A 53 -28.44 -11.49 10.94
C GLY A 53 -28.34 -10.17 10.14
N GLU A 54 -29.47 -9.68 9.62
CA GLU A 54 -29.51 -8.47 8.77
C GLU A 54 -28.86 -7.24 9.46
N ARG A 55 -29.04 -7.09 10.77
CA ARG A 55 -28.40 -6.01 11.54
C ARG A 55 -26.87 -6.12 11.57
N GLN A 56 -26.31 -7.33 11.58
CA GLN A 56 -24.86 -7.56 11.56
C GLN A 56 -24.30 -7.33 10.15
N LYS A 57 -25.01 -7.80 9.12
CA LYS A 57 -24.66 -7.52 7.71
C LYS A 57 -24.61 -6.00 7.47
N GLN A 58 -25.58 -5.25 7.97
CA GLN A 58 -25.58 -3.79 7.84
C GLN A 58 -24.38 -3.13 8.55
N LYS A 59 -24.02 -3.59 9.75
CA LYS A 59 -22.83 -3.10 10.47
C LYS A 59 -21.55 -3.35 9.67
N LEU A 60 -21.39 -4.54 9.09
CA LEU A 60 -20.24 -4.87 8.26
C LEU A 60 -20.20 -4.02 6.99
N ARG A 61 -21.31 -3.89 6.27
CA ARG A 61 -21.39 -3.01 5.09
C ARG A 61 -20.95 -1.58 5.42
N ASN A 62 -21.41 -1.04 6.56
CA ASN A 62 -21.00 0.29 7.02
C ASN A 62 -19.50 0.36 7.36
N LEU A 63 -18.94 -0.69 7.97
CA LEU A 63 -17.52 -0.78 8.30
C LEU A 63 -16.65 -0.81 7.04
N PHE A 64 -16.93 -1.71 6.11
CA PHE A 64 -16.22 -1.77 4.84
C PHE A 64 -16.36 -0.47 4.05
N ASN A 65 -17.53 0.17 4.10
CA ASN A 65 -17.72 1.48 3.50
C ASN A 65 -16.84 2.58 4.12
N GLY A 66 -16.59 2.53 5.44
CA GLY A 66 -15.66 3.45 6.12
C GLY A 66 -14.19 3.18 5.81
N PHE A 67 -13.86 1.94 5.45
CA PHE A 67 -12.50 1.47 5.18
C PHE A 67 -12.25 1.08 3.72
N LYS A 68 -13.05 1.56 2.76
CA LYS A 68 -12.94 1.18 1.33
C LYS A 68 -11.53 1.25 0.79
N GLY A 69 -10.79 2.30 1.17
CA GLY A 69 -9.41 2.51 0.73
C GLY A 69 -8.39 1.48 1.23
N LEU A 70 -8.73 0.63 2.21
CA LEU A 70 -7.87 -0.49 2.65
C LEU A 70 -8.02 -1.73 1.77
N PHE A 71 -9.15 -1.87 1.08
CA PHE A 71 -9.52 -3.05 0.32
C PHE A 71 -9.40 -2.78 -1.18
N SER A 72 -8.23 -2.32 -1.60
CA SER A 72 -7.94 -2.14 -3.02
C SER A 72 -7.23 -3.37 -3.58
N ASP A 73 -7.66 -3.84 -4.75
CA ASP A 73 -6.90 -4.81 -5.55
C ASP A 73 -5.62 -4.21 -6.14
N GLN A 74 -5.45 -2.89 -6.06
CA GLN A 74 -4.23 -2.23 -6.45
C GLN A 74 -3.25 -2.22 -5.27
N PRO A 75 -2.00 -2.70 -5.47
CA PRO A 75 -1.01 -2.69 -4.41
C PRO A 75 -0.78 -1.26 -3.88
N GLY A 76 -0.45 -1.09 -2.61
CA GLY A 76 -0.06 0.24 -2.11
C GLY A 76 1.23 0.76 -2.75
N LEU A 77 1.44 2.08 -2.78
CA LEU A 77 2.74 2.71 -3.04
C LEU A 77 2.97 3.72 -1.92
N THR A 78 4.10 3.62 -1.22
CA THR A 78 4.49 4.56 -0.16
C THR A 78 5.77 5.30 -0.58
N HIS A 79 5.79 6.60 -0.34
CA HIS A 79 6.97 7.47 -0.53
C HIS A 79 7.59 7.89 0.80
N VAL A 80 7.13 7.29 1.92
CA VAL A 80 7.59 7.63 3.27
C VAL A 80 8.98 7.06 3.55
N LEU A 81 9.26 5.86 3.05
CA LEU A 81 10.52 5.16 3.24
C LEU A 81 11.07 4.73 1.88
N TYR A 82 12.37 4.94 1.70
CA TYR A 82 13.13 4.41 0.58
C TYR A 82 14.09 3.34 1.11
N HIS A 83 14.18 2.22 0.39
CA HIS A 83 15.15 1.18 0.68
C HIS A 83 16.38 1.38 -0.19
N GLU A 84 17.55 1.44 0.45
CA GLU A 84 18.85 1.44 -0.21
C GLU A 84 19.45 0.03 -0.16
N ILE A 85 19.95 -0.44 -1.29
CA ILE A 85 20.58 -1.76 -1.42
C ILE A 85 22.09 -1.56 -1.52
N GLU A 86 22.82 -1.96 -0.49
CA GLU A 86 24.28 -1.91 -0.48
C GLU A 86 24.87 -3.10 -1.27
N THR A 87 25.51 -2.81 -2.41
CA THR A 87 26.12 -3.83 -3.27
C THR A 87 27.60 -4.10 -2.98
N GLY A 88 28.22 -3.32 -2.09
CA GLY A 88 29.67 -3.35 -1.80
C GLY A 88 30.51 -3.10 -3.06
N ASP A 89 31.65 -3.76 -3.17
CA ASP A 89 32.62 -3.58 -4.27
C ASP A 89 32.29 -4.39 -5.54
N LYS A 90 31.06 -4.91 -5.67
CA LYS A 90 30.68 -5.75 -6.81
C LYS A 90 30.33 -4.91 -8.03
N GLU A 91 30.96 -5.22 -9.16
CA GLU A 91 30.63 -4.61 -10.44
C GLU A 91 29.22 -5.03 -10.94
N PRO A 92 28.53 -4.17 -11.70
CA PRO A 92 27.26 -4.50 -12.31
C PRO A 92 27.34 -5.70 -13.26
N VAL A 93 26.34 -6.56 -13.21
CA VAL A 93 26.22 -7.74 -14.09
C VAL A 93 25.24 -7.43 -15.22
N VAL A 94 25.66 -7.74 -16.45
CA VAL A 94 24.84 -7.62 -17.67
C VAL A 94 24.62 -9.00 -18.28
N SER A 95 23.36 -9.43 -18.32
CA SER A 95 22.88 -10.64 -18.93
C SER A 95 22.01 -10.32 -20.14
N ARG A 96 22.07 -11.15 -21.18
CA ARG A 96 21.21 -10.95 -22.35
C ARG A 96 19.78 -11.41 -22.03
N PRO A 97 18.74 -10.61 -22.35
CA PRO A 97 17.37 -11.06 -22.22
C PRO A 97 17.11 -12.34 -23.01
N TYR A 98 16.37 -13.26 -22.39
CA TYR A 98 16.00 -14.52 -23.05
C TYR A 98 14.96 -14.29 -24.15
N ARG A 99 14.95 -15.16 -25.16
CA ARG A 99 13.97 -15.11 -26.24
C ARG A 99 12.70 -15.84 -25.84
N TYR A 100 11.57 -15.15 -25.91
CA TYR A 100 10.25 -15.74 -25.67
C TYR A 100 9.54 -16.05 -26.99
N ASP A 101 8.62 -17.01 -26.95
CA ASP A 101 7.67 -17.27 -28.02
C ASP A 101 6.69 -16.09 -28.18
N ARG A 102 6.13 -15.94 -29.39
CA ARG A 102 5.28 -14.77 -29.73
C ARG A 102 4.07 -14.61 -28.81
N VAL A 103 3.47 -15.72 -28.36
CA VAL A 103 2.30 -15.67 -27.47
C VAL A 103 2.70 -15.10 -26.11
N LYS A 104 3.80 -15.57 -25.52
CA LYS A 104 4.31 -15.02 -24.26
C LYS A 104 4.79 -13.59 -24.39
N GLN A 105 5.41 -13.22 -25.51
CA GLN A 105 5.80 -11.82 -25.77
C GLN A 105 4.60 -10.89 -25.65
N GLY A 106 3.47 -11.20 -26.30
CA GLY A 106 2.26 -10.37 -26.21
C GLY A 106 1.72 -10.24 -24.78
N ILE A 107 1.83 -11.28 -23.95
CA ILE A 107 1.42 -11.23 -22.54
C ILE A 107 2.38 -10.35 -21.73
N ILE A 108 3.69 -10.50 -21.94
CA ILE A 108 4.72 -9.70 -21.27
C ILE A 108 4.54 -8.22 -21.59
N ASP A 109 4.34 -7.89 -22.87
CA ASP A 109 4.14 -6.50 -23.31
C ASP A 109 2.90 -5.88 -22.65
N TYR A 110 1.78 -6.61 -22.63
CA TYR A 110 0.57 -6.17 -21.93
C TYR A 110 0.83 -5.89 -20.43
N LEU A 111 1.56 -6.78 -19.75
CA LEU A 111 1.88 -6.61 -18.32
C LEU A 111 2.81 -5.42 -18.08
N ILE A 112 3.81 -5.22 -18.94
CA ILE A 112 4.73 -4.07 -18.87
C ILE A 112 3.93 -2.77 -19.02
N GLU A 113 3.07 -2.67 -20.04
CA GLU A 113 2.24 -1.49 -20.23
C GLU A 113 1.29 -1.24 -19.05
N LYS A 114 0.70 -2.30 -18.49
CA LYS A 114 -0.14 -2.19 -17.30
C LYS A 114 0.65 -1.61 -16.13
N MET A 115 1.85 -2.12 -15.85
CA MET A 115 2.71 -1.65 -14.76
C MET A 115 3.21 -0.21 -14.99
N LEU A 116 3.45 0.19 -16.24
CA LEU A 116 3.78 1.58 -16.61
C LEU A 116 2.59 2.51 -16.34
N ARG A 117 1.38 2.13 -16.78
CA ARG A 117 0.14 2.91 -16.53
C ARG A 117 -0.17 3.03 -15.04
N ASP A 118 0.07 1.97 -14.27
CA ASP A 118 -0.13 1.95 -12.82
C ASP A 118 1.00 2.66 -12.05
N GLY A 119 2.00 3.22 -12.74
CA GLY A 119 3.11 3.97 -12.14
C GLY A 119 4.08 3.13 -11.29
N ARG A 120 4.14 1.81 -11.54
CA ARG A 120 4.94 0.86 -10.74
C ARG A 120 6.36 0.70 -11.22
N ILE A 121 6.55 0.83 -12.53
CA ILE A 121 7.86 0.78 -13.17
C ILE A 121 8.07 2.04 -13.98
N ARG A 122 9.32 2.35 -14.28
CA ARG A 122 9.71 3.47 -15.13
C ARG A 122 10.87 3.05 -16.03
N PRO A 123 10.98 3.63 -17.23
CA PRO A 123 12.18 3.47 -18.04
C PRO A 123 13.41 4.01 -17.30
N ILE A 124 14.53 3.29 -17.38
CA ILE A 124 15.82 3.69 -16.82
C ILE A 124 16.94 3.16 -17.72
N GLN A 125 18.05 3.90 -17.77
CA GLN A 125 19.31 3.41 -18.33
C GLN A 125 20.23 3.03 -17.16
N SER A 126 20.59 1.75 -17.07
CA SER A 126 21.36 1.18 -15.97
C SER A 126 22.51 0.33 -16.51
N PRO A 127 23.67 0.29 -15.82
CA PRO A 127 24.71 -0.68 -16.12
C PRO A 127 24.33 -2.12 -15.73
N TYR A 128 23.23 -2.32 -14.99
CA TYR A 128 22.64 -3.65 -14.73
C TYR A 128 21.60 -3.99 -15.80
N ALA A 129 21.65 -5.20 -16.37
CA ALA A 129 20.66 -5.70 -17.34
C ALA A 129 20.59 -7.22 -17.40
#